data_AF-A0A4Q3GQN1-F1
#
_entry.id   AF-A0A4Q3GQN1-F1
#
_cell.length_a   1.000
_cell.length_b   1.000
_cell.length_c   1.000
_cell.angle_alpha   90.00
_cell.angle_beta   90.00
_cell.angle_gamma   90.00
#
_symmetry.space_group_name_H-M   'P 1'
#
loop_
_entity.id
_entity.type
_entity.pdbx_description
1 polymer ?
#
loop_
_entity_poly.entity_id
_entity_poly.type
_entity_poly.pdbx_seq_one_letter_code
_entity_poly.pdbx_strand_id
1 'polypeptide(L)'
;DRWDDYTEARDDMFKSTDTDWAPWFVAVSDDKKRARLNIIKHFLNLVPYENVPRPKIKFPTRKIAKAPKNALALRKMVPEAY
;
A
#
# COMPACT_ATOMS: atom_id res chain seq x y z
N ASP A 1 -28.32 -9.23 -13.59
CA ASP A 1 -27.54 -8.39 -12.66
C ASP A 1 -27.77 -8.83 -11.23
N ARG A 2 -26.76 -8.73 -10.35
CA ARG A 2 -26.85 -9.13 -8.92
C ARG A 2 -26.33 -8.04 -7.98
N TRP A 3 -26.26 -6.81 -8.48
CA TRP A 3 -25.70 -5.69 -7.71
C TRP A 3 -26.47 -5.46 -6.41
N ASP A 4 -27.80 -5.52 -6.49
CA ASP A 4 -28.69 -5.30 -5.34
C ASP A 4 -28.56 -6.44 -4.33
N ASP A 5 -28.55 -7.71 -4.78
CA ASP A 5 -28.33 -8.87 -3.91
C ASP A 5 -27.01 -8.77 -3.11
N TYR A 6 -25.92 -8.33 -3.76
CA TYR A 6 -24.64 -8.14 -3.06
C TYR A 6 -24.66 -6.94 -2.11
N THR A 7 -25.41 -5.90 -2.44
CA THR A 7 -25.55 -4.72 -1.58
C THR A 7 -26.30 -5.09 -0.30
N GLU A 8 -27.41 -5.82 -0.42
CA GLU A 8 -28.19 -6.33 0.71
C GLU A 8 -27.34 -7.26 1.58
N ALA A 9 -26.66 -8.25 0.97
CA ALA A 9 -25.81 -9.18 1.70
C ALA A 9 -24.66 -8.48 2.46
N ARG A 10 -24.08 -7.42 1.90
CA ARG A 10 -23.04 -6.62 2.56
C ARG A 10 -23.61 -5.90 3.79
N ASP A 11 -24.77 -5.28 3.64
CA ASP A 11 -25.38 -4.49 4.71
C ASP A 11 -25.84 -5.39 5.87
N ASP A 12 -26.39 -6.57 5.57
CA ASP A 12 -26.72 -7.60 6.57
C ASP A 12 -25.49 -8.12 7.30
N MET A 13 -24.37 -8.33 6.58
CA MET A 13 -23.09 -8.73 7.17
C MET A 13 -22.59 -7.67 8.16
N PHE A 14 -22.58 -6.39 7.78
CA PHE A 14 -22.14 -5.31 8.68
C PHE A 14 -23.03 -5.23 9.91
N LYS A 15 -24.35 -5.24 9.73
CA LYS A 15 -25.31 -5.17 10.85
C LYS A 15 -25.12 -6.30 11.86
N SER A 16 -24.72 -7.48 11.40
CA SER A 16 -24.60 -8.67 12.25
C SER A 16 -23.22 -8.86 12.89
N THR A 17 -22.17 -8.25 12.32
CA THR A 17 -20.77 -8.57 12.69
C THR A 17 -19.92 -7.36 13.06
N ASP A 18 -20.39 -6.14 12.82
CA ASP A 18 -19.72 -4.93 13.26
C ASP A 18 -19.90 -4.75 14.77
N THR A 19 -18.80 -4.86 15.51
CA THR A 19 -18.80 -4.84 16.99
C THR A 19 -17.65 -3.98 17.50
N ASP A 20 -17.79 -3.41 18.70
CA ASP A 20 -16.79 -2.48 19.25
C ASP A 20 -15.39 -3.09 19.39
N TRP A 21 -15.29 -4.40 19.62
CA TRP A 21 -14.00 -5.10 19.76
C TRP A 21 -13.42 -5.57 18.42
N ALA A 22 -14.25 -5.68 17.38
CA ALA A 22 -13.87 -6.07 16.03
C ALA A 22 -14.64 -5.23 14.99
N PRO A 23 -14.32 -3.93 14.88
CA PRO A 23 -15.07 -3.02 14.00
C PRO A 23 -14.73 -3.24 12.53
N TRP A 24 -15.72 -3.04 11.67
CA TRP A 24 -15.53 -2.96 10.22
C TRP A 24 -15.18 -1.52 9.80
N PHE A 25 -14.12 -1.37 9.00
CA PHE A 25 -13.74 -0.09 8.40
C PHE A 25 -13.93 -0.13 6.88
N VAL A 26 -14.77 0.76 6.34
CA VAL A 26 -15.04 0.87 4.90
C VAL A 26 -14.07 1.86 4.25
N ALA A 27 -13.47 1.48 3.12
CA ALA A 27 -12.58 2.34 2.34
C ALA A 27 -13.10 2.54 0.92
N VAL A 28 -13.21 3.79 0.47
CA VAL A 28 -13.55 4.13 -0.92
C VAL A 28 -12.36 3.80 -1.83
N SER A 29 -12.58 2.93 -2.82
CA SER A 29 -11.51 2.32 -3.62
C SER A 29 -11.45 2.69 -5.10
N ASP A 30 -12.22 3.69 -5.54
CA ASP A 30 -12.22 4.15 -6.94
C ASP A 30 -10.81 4.61 -7.38
N ASP A 31 -10.12 5.38 -6.52
CA ASP A 31 -8.67 5.59 -6.62
C ASP A 31 -7.92 4.51 -5.83
N LYS A 32 -7.49 3.47 -6.55
CA LYS A 32 -6.77 2.32 -5.97
C LYS A 32 -5.47 2.71 -5.26
N LYS A 33 -4.76 3.76 -5.70
CA LYS A 33 -3.48 4.17 -5.08
C LYS A 33 -3.76 4.85 -3.74
N ARG A 34 -4.72 5.78 -3.71
CA ARG A 34 -5.14 6.46 -2.47
C ARG A 34 -5.72 5.48 -1.46
N ALA A 35 -6.58 4.56 -1.91
CA ALA A 35 -7.19 3.55 -1.03
C ALA A 35 -6.13 2.70 -0.31
N ARG A 36 -5.12 2.21 -1.04
CA ARG A 36 -4.02 1.42 -0.46
C ARG A 36 -3.25 2.20 0.62
N LEU A 37 -2.90 3.46 0.33
CA LEU A 37 -2.19 4.30 1.30
C LEU A 37 -3.03 4.57 2.56
N ASN A 38 -4.32 4.84 2.39
CA ASN A 38 -5.23 5.08 3.51
C ASN A 38 -5.40 3.82 4.39
N ILE A 39 -5.57 2.65 3.78
CA ILE A 39 -5.70 1.37 4.50
C ILE A 39 -4.42 1.08 5.32
N ILE A 40 -3.25 1.18 4.70
CA ILE A 40 -1.96 0.94 5.39
C ILE A 40 -1.80 1.92 6.55
N LYS A 41 -2.06 3.21 6.32
CA LYS A 41 -1.94 4.25 7.35
C LYS A 41 -2.90 4.01 8.51
N HIS A 42 -4.17 3.70 8.23
CA HIS A 42 -5.16 3.41 9.24
C HIS A 42 -4.76 2.20 10.09
N PHE A 43 -4.37 1.09 9.43
CA PHE A 43 -3.93 -0.12 10.11
C PHE A 43 -2.72 0.11 11.03
N LEU A 44 -1.70 0.83 10.54
CA LEU A 44 -0.52 1.17 11.33
C LEU A 44 -0.86 2.04 12.55
N ASN A 45 -1.85 2.93 12.47
CA ASN A 45 -2.26 3.76 13.61
C ASN A 45 -2.99 2.98 14.71
N LEU A 46 -3.57 1.81 14.40
CA LEU A 46 -4.28 0.99 15.37
C LEU A 46 -3.35 0.15 16.25
N VAL A 47 -2.14 -0.16 15.75
CA VAL A 47 -1.18 -0.99 16.46
C VAL A 47 -0.07 -0.08 17.03
N PRO A 48 0.17 -0.06 18.35
CA PRO A 48 1.33 0.64 18.87
C PRO A 48 2.60 -0.06 18.40
N TYR A 49 3.37 0.59 17.53
CA TYR A 49 4.66 0.09 17.06
C TYR A 49 5.76 1.12 17.31
N GLU A 50 6.94 0.62 17.62
CA GLU A 50 8.13 1.43 17.81
C GLU A 50 9.17 1.17 16.73
N ASN A 51 10.09 2.10 16.57
CA ASN A 51 11.22 1.90 15.68
C ASN A 51 12.15 0.82 16.23
N VAL A 52 12.19 -0.33 15.57
CA VAL A 52 13.14 -1.39 15.90
C VAL A 52 14.51 -1.04 15.30
N PRO A 53 15.59 -0.96 16.11
CA PRO A 53 16.92 -0.68 15.59
C PRO A 53 17.35 -1.79 14.63
N ARG A 54 17.70 -1.40 13.40
CA ARG A 54 18.21 -2.33 12.38
C ARG A 54 19.74 -2.36 12.42
N PRO A 55 20.37 -3.54 12.31
CA PRO A 55 21.82 -3.63 12.21
C PRO A 55 22.32 -2.87 10.99
N LYS A 56 23.37 -2.07 11.15
CA LYS A 56 24.01 -1.35 10.04
C LYS A 56 24.71 -2.35 9.13
N ILE A 57 24.14 -2.60 7.96
CA ILE A 57 24.76 -3.44 6.93
C ILE A 57 25.86 -2.62 6.25
N LYS A 58 27.11 -3.11 6.32
CA LYS A 58 28.21 -2.57 5.51
C LYS A 58 28.14 -3.18 4.12
N PHE A 59 27.75 -2.38 3.14
CA PHE A 59 27.82 -2.82 1.74
C PHE A 59 29.28 -2.83 1.28
N PRO A 60 29.69 -3.81 0.46
CA PRO A 60 30.99 -3.76 -0.20
C PRO A 60 31.07 -2.52 -1.11
N THR A 61 32.27 -1.95 -1.26
CA THR A 61 32.50 -0.88 -2.21
C THR A 61 32.16 -1.38 -3.61
N ARG A 62 31.20 -0.71 -4.26
CA ARG A 62 30.81 -1.03 -5.63
C ARG A 62 32.01 -0.85 -6.55
N LYS A 63 32.48 -1.93 -7.17
CA LYS A 63 33.43 -1.86 -8.29
C LYS A 63 32.72 -1.30 -9.51
N ILE A 64 32.51 0.02 -9.54
CA ILE A 64 31.99 0.71 -10.72
C ILE A 64 33.15 0.74 -11.73
N ALA A 65 33.16 -0.20 -12.69
CA ALA A 65 33.80 0.11 -13.96
C ALA A 65 33.13 1.39 -14.47
N LYS A 66 33.90 2.44 -14.79
CA LYS A 66 33.37 3.74 -15.27
C LYS A 66 32.34 3.45 -16.37
N ALA A 67 31.07 3.50 -16.02
CA ALA A 67 30.02 3.33 -17.02
C ALA A 67 30.16 4.49 -18.00
N PRO A 68 30.08 4.25 -19.32
CA PRO A 68 30.12 5.34 -20.29
C PRO A 68 29.01 6.33 -19.92
N LYS A 69 29.32 7.63 -19.96
CA LYS A 69 28.44 8.74 -19.51
C LYS A 69 27.03 8.70 -20.12
N ASN A 70 26.83 7.90 -21.17
CA ASN A 70 25.61 7.83 -21.97
C ASN A 70 24.83 6.50 -21.79
N ALA A 71 25.19 5.64 -20.84
CA ALA A 71 24.55 4.32 -20.68
C ALA A 71 23.03 4.38 -20.36
N LEU A 72 22.55 5.49 -19.79
CA LEU A 72 21.12 5.73 -19.53
C LEU A 72 20.40 6.44 -20.68
N ALA A 73 21.10 7.15 -21.57
CA ALA A 73 20.50 7.93 -22.65
C ALA A 73 19.85 7.06 -23.74
N LEU A 74 20.24 5.78 -23.83
CA LEU A 74 19.68 4.81 -24.78
C LEU A 74 18.44 4.07 -24.25
N ARG A 75 18.02 4.32 -22.99
CA ARG A 75 16.88 3.63 -22.38
C ARG A 75 15.64 4.51 -22.46
N LYS A 76 14.57 3.97 -23.04
CA LYS A 76 13.25 4.59 -22.96
C LYS A 76 12.81 4.60 -21.49
N MET A 77 12.71 5.79 -20.90
CA MET A 77 12.16 5.99 -19.57
C MET A 77 10.63 5.82 -19.63
N VAL A 78 10.06 5.14 -18.64
CA VAL A 78 8.60 5.08 -18.50
C VAL A 78 8.14 6.47 -18.04
N PRO A 79 7.14 7.10 -18.69
CA PRO A 79 6.62 8.38 -18.24
C PRO A 79 6.06 8.27 -16.82
N GLU A 80 6.46 9.16 -15.93
CA GLU A 80 5.82 9.28 -14.62
C GLU A 80 4.42 9.85 -14.81
N ALA A 81 3.41 9.13 -14.30
CA ALA A 81 2.01 9.48 -14.47
C ALA A 81 1.41 10.20 -13.25
N TYR A 82 2.27 10.80 -12.40
CA TYR A 82 1.88 11.54 -11.20
C TYR A 82 2.71 12.81 -11.05
#